data_AF-A0A3D0J1M4-F1
#
_entry.id   AF-A0A3D0J1M4-F1
#
_cell.length_a   1.000
_cell.length_b   1.000
_cell.length_c   1.000
_cell.angle_alpha   90.00
_cell.angle_beta   90.00
_cell.angle_gamma   90.00
#
_symmetry.space_group_name_H-M   'P 1'
#
loop_
_entity.id
_entity.type
_entity.pdbx_description
1 polymer ?
#
loop_
_entity_poly.entity_id
_entity_poly.type
_entity_poly.pdbx_seq_one_letter_code
_entity_poly.pdbx_strand_id
1 'polypeptide(L)'
;MAAPVNSARSYSLERTRNIGICAHIDAGKTTLTERVLFYTGSIHKMGEVHEGTTVTDWMEQERERGITITSAATTCFWPVKEDTGIVKAFEKTKNRINIIDTPGHVDFTAEVERSLRVLDGAIAVFCGVAGVQPQSETVWRQANKYGVPRIAFVNKMDRTGADFEKALGEMKTKLGANAWPILIPLGKEDYLKGVIDIINQKAIVYTDSKELGSTYAIEEIPAEHQEMAKQKLEELIEAIADVDEEVGNMFL
;
A
#
# COMPACT_ATOMS: atom_id res chain seq x y z
N MET A 1 -23.67 23.36 -9.83
CA MET A 1 -23.00 22.08 -10.14
C MET A 1 -23.11 21.86 -11.65
N ALA A 2 -21.99 21.97 -12.38
CA ALA A 2 -21.98 21.68 -13.80
C ALA A 2 -22.15 20.17 -14.03
N ALA A 3 -23.02 19.78 -14.95
CA ALA A 3 -23.22 18.38 -15.30
C ALA A 3 -21.92 17.78 -15.89
N PRO A 4 -21.56 16.53 -15.55
CA PRO A 4 -20.33 15.92 -16.03
C PRO A 4 -20.39 15.71 -17.55
N VAL A 5 -19.47 16.36 -18.27
CA VAL A 5 -19.26 16.21 -19.71
C VAL A 5 -18.56 14.86 -19.98
N ASN A 6 -19.31 13.75 -19.90
CA ASN A 6 -19.12 12.53 -20.70
C ASN A 6 -20.18 11.46 -20.35
N SER A 7 -21.25 11.42 -21.15
CA SER A 7 -22.44 10.59 -20.95
C SER A 7 -22.34 9.19 -21.58
N ALA A 8 -21.37 8.36 -21.16
CA ALA A 8 -21.32 6.93 -21.53
C ALA A 8 -20.50 6.00 -20.59
N ARG A 9 -19.97 6.50 -19.47
CA ARG A 9 -19.14 5.67 -18.57
C ARG A 9 -19.96 5.12 -17.41
N SER A 10 -19.87 3.81 -17.18
CA SER A 10 -20.50 3.15 -16.04
C SER A 10 -19.93 3.62 -14.68
N TYR A 11 -18.77 4.27 -14.68
CA TYR A 11 -18.11 4.83 -13.50
C TYR A 11 -17.52 6.21 -13.81
N SER A 12 -17.58 7.14 -12.84
CA SER A 12 -16.97 8.46 -12.98
C SER A 12 -15.44 8.37 -12.93
N LEU A 13 -14.78 9.32 -13.60
CA LEU A 13 -13.31 9.46 -13.56
C LEU A 13 -12.81 9.61 -12.13
N GLU A 14 -13.51 10.40 -11.32
CA GLU A 14 -13.22 10.64 -9.90
C GLU A 14 -13.24 9.37 -9.03
N ARG A 15 -13.88 8.29 -9.50
CA ARG A 15 -13.97 6.99 -8.80
C ARG A 15 -13.09 5.91 -9.43
N THR A 16 -12.24 6.30 -10.38
CA THR A 16 -11.25 5.41 -11.00
C THR A 16 -9.89 5.67 -10.36
N ARG A 17 -9.15 4.62 -10.06
CA ARG A 17 -7.77 4.68 -9.53
C ARG A 17 -6.89 3.83 -10.42
N ASN A 18 -5.97 4.45 -11.17
CA ASN A 18 -4.94 3.73 -11.91
C ASN A 18 -3.67 3.69 -11.04
N ILE A 19 -3.39 2.53 -10.44
CA ILE A 19 -2.30 2.37 -9.47
C ILE A 19 -1.26 1.34 -9.93
N GLY A 20 0.01 1.63 -9.70
CA GLY A 20 1.09 0.66 -9.85
C GLY A 20 1.55 0.12 -8.51
N ILE A 21 1.93 -1.16 -8.45
CA ILE A 21 2.61 -1.74 -7.28
C ILE A 21 4.09 -1.88 -7.63
N CYS A 22 4.95 -1.12 -6.93
CA CYS A 22 6.35 -0.93 -7.29
C CYS A 22 7.27 -1.20 -6.08
N ALA A 23 8.40 -1.89 -6.30
CA ALA A 23 9.29 -2.36 -5.23
C ALA A 23 10.53 -3.04 -5.81
N HIS A 24 11.55 -3.26 -4.98
CA HIS A 24 12.65 -4.19 -5.30
C HIS A 24 12.19 -5.66 -5.31
N ILE A 25 13.08 -6.55 -5.79
CA ILE A 25 12.89 -8.01 -5.82
C ILE A 25 12.58 -8.51 -4.40
N ASP A 26 11.70 -9.50 -4.28
CA ASP A 26 11.33 -10.14 -3.00
C ASP A 26 10.69 -9.23 -1.94
N ALA A 27 10.30 -8.00 -2.26
CA ALA A 27 9.52 -7.15 -1.35
C ALA A 27 8.05 -7.63 -1.20
N GLY A 28 7.60 -8.56 -2.04
CA GLY A 28 6.24 -9.12 -2.01
C GLY A 28 5.19 -8.31 -2.79
N LYS A 29 5.58 -7.68 -3.91
CA LYS A 29 4.66 -6.95 -4.81
C LYS A 29 3.53 -7.85 -5.32
N THR A 30 3.89 -8.96 -5.96
CA THR A 30 2.94 -9.88 -6.57
C THR A 30 2.02 -10.49 -5.52
N THR A 31 2.58 -10.86 -4.36
CA THR A 31 1.77 -11.31 -3.22
C THR A 31 0.78 -10.23 -2.76
N LEU A 32 1.19 -8.96 -2.70
CA LEU A 32 0.28 -7.86 -2.38
C LEU A 32 -0.81 -7.71 -3.44
N THR A 33 -0.46 -7.77 -4.73
CA THR A 33 -1.41 -7.74 -5.85
C THR A 33 -2.47 -8.83 -5.71
N GLU A 34 -2.05 -10.07 -5.50
CA GLU A 34 -2.92 -11.23 -5.32
C GLU A 34 -3.85 -11.06 -4.12
N ARG A 35 -3.36 -10.53 -2.99
CA ARG A 35 -4.19 -10.26 -1.81
C ARG A 35 -5.24 -9.19 -2.09
N VAL A 36 -4.90 -8.13 -2.81
CA VAL A 36 -5.87 -7.12 -3.25
C VAL A 36 -6.94 -7.74 -4.15
N LEU A 37 -6.55 -8.60 -5.10
CA LEU A 37 -7.50 -9.29 -5.97
C LEU A 37 -8.41 -10.25 -5.19
N PHE A 38 -7.87 -10.95 -4.19
CA PHE A 38 -8.67 -11.83 -3.33
C PHE A 38 -9.67 -11.05 -2.49
N TYR A 39 -9.22 -10.00 -1.77
CA TYR A 39 -10.09 -9.21 -0.90
C TYR A 39 -11.14 -8.39 -1.66
N THR A 40 -10.93 -8.14 -2.95
CA THR A 40 -11.94 -7.53 -3.84
C THR A 40 -12.94 -8.56 -4.39
N GLY A 41 -12.71 -9.86 -4.17
CA GLY A 41 -13.51 -10.94 -4.73
C GLY A 41 -13.24 -11.18 -6.23
N SER A 42 -12.17 -10.62 -6.79
CA SER A 42 -11.81 -10.81 -8.20
C SER A 42 -11.22 -12.19 -8.47
N ILE A 43 -10.61 -12.81 -7.44
CA ILE A 43 -10.12 -14.19 -7.45
C ILE A 43 -10.65 -14.92 -6.22
N HIS A 44 -10.93 -16.22 -6.36
CA HIS A 44 -11.51 -17.05 -5.29
C HIS A 44 -10.49 -17.87 -4.50
N LYS A 45 -9.22 -17.86 -4.92
CA LYS A 45 -8.10 -18.50 -4.24
C LYS A 45 -6.92 -17.54 -4.22
N MET A 46 -6.20 -17.49 -3.11
CA MET A 46 -4.97 -16.70 -3.01
C MET A 46 -3.83 -17.48 -3.68
N GLY A 47 -3.11 -16.84 -4.60
CA GLY A 47 -1.88 -17.39 -5.17
C GLY A 47 -0.63 -17.04 -4.35
N GLU A 48 0.38 -17.89 -4.44
CA GLU A 48 1.73 -17.64 -3.90
C GLU A 48 2.79 -17.76 -5.00
N VAL A 49 3.73 -16.81 -5.00
CA VAL A 49 4.80 -16.75 -6.01
C VAL A 49 5.69 -17.99 -5.96
N HIS A 50 6.04 -18.43 -4.75
CA HIS A 50 6.90 -19.61 -4.56
C HIS A 50 6.23 -20.93 -5.00
N GLU A 51 4.89 -20.95 -5.03
CA GLU A 51 4.12 -22.11 -5.49
C GLU A 51 3.76 -22.00 -6.98
N GLY A 52 4.09 -20.89 -7.64
CA GLY A 52 3.74 -20.64 -9.05
C GLY A 52 2.24 -20.55 -9.30
N THR A 53 1.44 -20.24 -8.26
CA THR A 53 -0.03 -20.24 -8.31
C THR A 53 -0.63 -18.85 -8.49
N THR A 54 0.20 -17.80 -8.67
CA THR A 54 -0.25 -16.43 -8.92
C THR A 54 -0.94 -16.31 -10.29
N VAL A 55 -1.98 -15.49 -10.35
CA VAL A 55 -2.73 -15.22 -11.58
C VAL A 55 -1.99 -14.21 -12.45
N THR A 56 -1.24 -13.31 -11.83
CA THR A 56 -0.50 -12.25 -12.52
C THR A 56 0.78 -12.73 -13.21
N ASP A 57 1.48 -13.74 -12.65
CA ASP A 57 2.66 -14.34 -13.28
C ASP A 57 2.25 -15.55 -14.15
N TRP A 58 1.86 -15.26 -15.39
CA TRP A 58 1.33 -16.27 -16.31
C TRP A 58 2.41 -16.93 -17.16
N MET A 59 3.59 -16.32 -17.30
CA MET A 59 4.68 -16.90 -18.08
C MET A 59 5.34 -18.05 -17.31
N GLU A 60 5.68 -19.13 -18.01
CA GLU A 60 6.37 -20.29 -17.42
C GLU A 60 7.69 -19.87 -16.75
N GLN A 61 8.42 -18.95 -17.38
CA GLN A 61 9.69 -18.40 -16.85
C GLN A 61 9.50 -17.58 -15.56
N GLU A 62 8.38 -16.88 -15.42
CA GLU A 62 8.06 -16.13 -14.19
C GLU A 62 7.78 -17.10 -13.04
N ARG A 63 7.01 -18.17 -13.32
CA ARG A 63 6.69 -19.22 -12.34
C ARG A 63 7.91 -20.03 -11.93
N GLU A 64 8.76 -20.43 -12.88
CA GLU A 64 9.99 -21.18 -12.61
C GLU A 64 10.98 -20.40 -11.76
N ARG A 65 11.07 -19.08 -11.97
CA ARG A 65 12.07 -18.21 -11.30
C ARG A 65 11.52 -17.47 -10.09
N GLY A 66 10.21 -17.48 -9.86
CA GLY A 66 9.57 -16.74 -8.78
C GLY A 66 9.75 -15.22 -8.89
N ILE A 67 9.83 -14.68 -10.10
CA ILE A 67 9.99 -13.24 -10.37
C ILE A 67 8.95 -12.76 -11.38
N THR A 68 8.47 -11.53 -11.22
CA THR A 68 7.65 -10.84 -12.21
C THR A 68 8.54 -10.23 -13.29
N ILE A 69 8.34 -10.64 -14.54
CA ILE A 69 9.10 -10.20 -15.73
C ILE A 69 8.30 -9.16 -16.50
N THR A 70 6.99 -9.39 -16.68
CA THR A 70 6.09 -8.51 -17.44
C THR A 70 5.04 -7.86 -16.55
N SER A 71 4.65 -6.65 -16.91
CA SER A 71 3.59 -5.94 -16.22
C SER A 71 2.21 -6.54 -16.54
N ALA A 72 1.53 -7.01 -15.50
CA ALA A 72 0.15 -7.46 -15.59
C ALA A 72 -0.80 -6.33 -15.22
N ALA A 73 -1.81 -6.09 -16.07
CA ALA A 73 -2.86 -5.11 -15.82
C ALA A 73 -4.17 -5.81 -15.47
N THR A 74 -4.70 -5.56 -14.27
CA THR A 74 -5.95 -6.15 -13.79
C THR A 74 -6.89 -5.08 -13.27
N THR A 75 -8.19 -5.21 -13.57
CA THR A 75 -9.22 -4.34 -12.99
C THR A 75 -9.94 -5.08 -11.86
N CYS A 76 -10.10 -4.42 -10.72
CA CYS A 76 -10.89 -4.91 -9.60
C CYS A 76 -11.77 -3.79 -9.02
N PHE A 77 -12.73 -4.17 -8.18
CA PHE A 77 -13.64 -3.24 -7.53
C PHE A 77 -13.47 -3.33 -6.03
N TRP A 78 -13.03 -2.24 -5.40
CA TRP A 78 -12.83 -2.25 -3.96
C TRP A 78 -14.18 -2.30 -3.24
N PRO A 79 -14.41 -3.30 -2.35
CA PRO A 79 -15.67 -3.41 -1.65
C PRO A 79 -15.81 -2.25 -0.68
N VAL A 80 -17.00 -1.64 -0.66
CA VAL A 80 -17.36 -0.69 0.39
C VAL A 80 -17.63 -1.50 1.65
N LYS A 81 -16.81 -1.30 2.68
CA LYS A 81 -17.04 -1.83 4.02
C LYS A 81 -17.33 -0.69 4.99
N GLU A 82 -18.53 -0.70 5.55
CA GLU A 82 -18.92 0.16 6.66
C GLU A 82 -18.36 -0.45 7.94
N ASP A 83 -17.40 0.25 8.55
CA ASP A 83 -16.83 -0.16 9.82
C ASP A 83 -17.25 0.86 10.88
N THR A 84 -17.84 0.38 11.97
CA THR A 84 -18.26 1.27 13.07
C THR A 84 -17.04 1.68 13.89
N GLY A 85 -16.92 2.97 14.22
CA GLY A 85 -15.89 3.47 15.13
C GLY A 85 -14.61 3.98 14.48
N ILE A 86 -14.52 3.93 13.14
CA ILE A 86 -13.45 4.59 12.37
C ILE A 86 -14.05 5.41 11.24
N VAL A 87 -13.38 6.50 10.88
CA VAL A 87 -13.71 7.32 9.73
C VAL A 87 -12.91 6.81 8.53
N LYS A 88 -13.60 6.59 7.41
CA LYS A 88 -12.98 6.26 6.13
C LYS A 88 -13.30 7.31 5.09
N ALA A 89 -12.27 7.77 4.40
CA ALA A 89 -12.47 8.54 3.19
C ALA A 89 -13.27 7.71 2.17
N PHE A 90 -14.27 8.32 1.55
CA PHE A 90 -15.11 7.71 0.51
C PHE A 90 -15.95 6.51 0.99
N GLU A 91 -16.37 6.48 2.26
CA GLU A 91 -17.40 5.54 2.72
C GLU A 91 -18.61 5.58 1.76
N LYS A 92 -19.22 4.41 1.50
CA LYS A 92 -20.35 4.26 0.55
C LYS A 92 -20.03 4.50 -0.92
N THR A 93 -18.75 4.68 -1.29
CA THR A 93 -18.34 4.88 -2.68
C THR A 93 -17.61 3.67 -3.24
N LYS A 94 -18.20 3.01 -4.25
CA LYS A 94 -17.51 1.97 -5.02
C LYS A 94 -16.44 2.61 -5.90
N ASN A 95 -15.19 2.19 -5.71
CA ASN A 95 -14.06 2.63 -6.51
C ASN A 95 -13.62 1.50 -7.45
N ARG A 96 -13.40 1.86 -8.72
CA ARG A 96 -12.75 0.99 -9.70
C ARG A 96 -11.25 1.17 -9.58
N ILE A 97 -10.53 0.08 -9.40
CA ILE A 97 -9.07 0.09 -9.32
C ILE A 97 -8.53 -0.67 -10.53
N ASN A 98 -7.67 -0.02 -11.30
CA ASN A 98 -6.86 -0.65 -12.33
C ASN A 98 -5.43 -0.77 -11.77
N ILE A 99 -4.98 -1.99 -11.55
CA ILE A 99 -3.68 -2.30 -10.97
C ILE A 99 -2.73 -2.67 -12.10
N ILE A 100 -1.55 -2.06 -12.11
CA ILE A 100 -0.41 -2.51 -12.91
C ILE A 100 0.62 -3.09 -11.94
N ASP A 101 0.79 -4.42 -11.98
CA ASP A 101 1.91 -5.05 -11.28
C ASP A 101 3.19 -4.76 -12.06
N THR A 102 4.24 -4.26 -11.39
CA THR A 102 5.47 -3.84 -12.07
C THR A 102 6.63 -4.75 -11.73
N PRO A 103 7.52 -5.06 -12.70
CA PRO A 103 8.72 -5.84 -12.43
C PRO A 103 9.57 -5.22 -11.32
N GLY A 104 10.12 -6.07 -10.45
CA GLY A 104 11.01 -5.64 -9.36
C GLY A 104 12.49 -5.62 -9.68
N HIS A 105 12.85 -6.27 -10.79
CA HIS A 105 14.24 -6.46 -11.18
C HIS A 105 14.76 -5.25 -11.97
N VAL A 106 16.02 -4.89 -11.76
CA VAL A 106 16.68 -3.75 -12.44
C VAL A 106 16.73 -3.91 -13.96
N ASP A 107 16.80 -5.15 -14.43
CA ASP A 107 16.84 -5.48 -15.86
C ASP A 107 15.53 -5.11 -16.59
N PHE A 108 14.45 -4.88 -15.86
CA PHE A 108 13.14 -4.51 -16.42
C PHE A 108 12.76 -3.04 -16.12
N THR A 109 13.76 -2.19 -15.85
CA THR A 109 13.56 -0.76 -15.55
C THR A 109 12.82 0.02 -16.64
N ALA A 110 12.96 -0.35 -17.92
CA ALA A 110 12.22 0.27 -19.01
C ALA A 110 10.70 0.01 -18.93
N GLU A 111 10.30 -1.14 -18.39
CA GLU A 111 8.90 -1.51 -18.20
C GLU A 111 8.29 -0.81 -16.98
N VAL A 112 9.06 -0.68 -15.90
CA VAL A 112 8.70 0.17 -14.75
C VAL A 112 8.50 1.62 -15.20
N GLU A 113 9.42 2.15 -16.00
CA GLU A 113 9.33 3.53 -16.52
C GLU A 113 8.10 3.74 -17.42
N ARG A 114 7.76 2.75 -18.26
CA ARG A 114 6.54 2.80 -19.08
C ARG A 114 5.28 2.79 -18.23
N SER A 115 5.26 1.95 -17.19
CA SER A 115 4.14 1.84 -16.26
C SER A 115 3.92 3.15 -15.50
N LEU A 116 4.98 3.75 -14.96
CA LEU A 116 4.88 5.01 -14.19
C LEU A 116 4.32 6.20 -15.00
N ARG A 117 4.40 6.18 -16.34
CA ARG A 117 3.84 7.24 -17.19
C ARG A 117 2.33 7.18 -17.37
N VAL A 118 1.71 6.03 -17.10
CA VAL A 118 0.27 5.81 -17.31
C VAL A 118 -0.53 5.73 -16.02
N LEU A 119 0.16 5.77 -14.87
CA LEU A 119 -0.42 5.62 -13.55
C LEU A 119 -0.76 6.97 -12.92
N ASP A 120 -1.90 7.04 -12.24
CA ASP A 120 -2.31 8.20 -11.45
C ASP A 120 -1.66 8.19 -10.05
N GLY A 121 -1.20 7.02 -9.60
CA GLY A 121 -0.50 6.85 -8.33
C GLY A 121 0.22 5.51 -8.23
N ALA A 122 1.01 5.31 -7.18
CA ALA A 122 1.69 4.05 -6.94
C ALA A 122 1.77 3.66 -5.46
N ILE A 123 1.82 2.36 -5.20
CA ILE A 123 2.12 1.76 -3.91
C ILE A 123 3.58 1.32 -3.95
N ALA A 124 4.44 2.03 -3.21
CA ALA A 124 5.85 1.69 -3.06
C ALA A 124 6.00 0.67 -1.93
N VAL A 125 6.27 -0.59 -2.27
CA VAL A 125 6.42 -1.68 -1.30
C VAL A 125 7.88 -1.77 -0.83
N PHE A 126 8.06 -1.86 0.47
CA PHE A 126 9.35 -2.05 1.13
C PHE A 126 9.30 -3.29 2.00
N CYS A 127 10.43 -3.97 2.17
CA CYS A 127 10.53 -5.10 3.08
C CYS A 127 10.92 -4.58 4.47
N GLY A 128 10.18 -4.94 5.53
CA GLY A 128 10.48 -4.53 6.90
C GLY A 128 11.86 -4.99 7.40
N VAL A 129 12.38 -6.09 6.84
CA VAL A 129 13.72 -6.60 7.17
C VAL A 129 14.81 -5.83 6.42
N ALA A 130 14.64 -5.69 5.09
CA ALA A 130 15.67 -5.14 4.22
C ALA A 130 15.66 -3.59 4.17
N GLY A 131 14.53 -2.95 4.49
CA GLY A 131 14.35 -1.51 4.38
C GLY A 131 14.43 -1.02 2.93
N VAL A 132 15.12 0.11 2.74
CA VAL A 132 15.37 0.72 1.44
C VAL A 132 16.63 0.11 0.81
N GLN A 133 16.43 -0.47 -0.36
CA GLN A 133 17.48 -1.11 -1.17
C GLN A 133 17.87 -0.21 -2.36
N PRO A 134 19.07 -0.38 -2.95
CA PRO A 134 19.51 0.42 -4.11
C PRO A 134 18.53 0.40 -5.29
N GLN A 135 17.82 -0.71 -5.47
CA GLN A 135 16.78 -0.85 -6.49
C GLN A 135 15.54 -0.01 -6.15
N SER A 136 15.14 0.05 -4.88
CA SER A 136 14.05 0.91 -4.42
C SER A 136 14.36 2.39 -4.72
N GLU A 137 15.59 2.84 -4.55
CA GLU A 137 16.01 4.22 -4.85
C GLU A 137 15.87 4.55 -6.35
N THR A 138 16.18 3.59 -7.21
CA THR A 138 16.04 3.74 -8.67
C THR A 138 14.59 3.91 -9.08
N VAL A 139 13.71 3.04 -8.58
CA VAL A 139 12.26 3.13 -8.81
C VAL A 139 11.68 4.42 -8.21
N TRP A 140 12.14 4.82 -7.02
CA TRP A 140 11.71 6.06 -6.37
C TRP A 140 12.05 7.30 -7.20
N ARG A 141 13.28 7.36 -7.75
CA ARG A 141 13.73 8.44 -8.62
C ARG A 141 12.96 8.47 -9.94
N GLN A 142 12.64 7.30 -10.51
CA GLN A 142 11.77 7.24 -11.69
C GLN A 142 10.38 7.80 -11.37
N ALA A 143 9.77 7.41 -10.26
CA ALA A 143 8.46 7.93 -9.86
C ALA A 143 8.49 9.43 -9.55
N ASN A 144 9.59 9.96 -8.98
CA ASN A 144 9.80 11.41 -8.81
C ASN A 144 9.85 12.13 -10.16
N LYS A 145 10.58 11.60 -11.15
CA LYS A 145 10.71 12.17 -12.50
C LYS A 145 9.36 12.37 -13.20
N TYR A 146 8.40 11.48 -12.94
CA TYR A 146 7.06 11.54 -13.52
C TYR A 146 6.01 12.19 -12.60
N GLY A 147 6.40 12.67 -11.42
CA GLY A 147 5.48 13.30 -10.47
C GLY A 147 4.40 12.35 -9.95
N VAL A 148 4.66 11.04 -9.90
CA VAL A 148 3.67 10.03 -9.49
C VAL A 148 3.44 10.11 -7.98
N PRO A 149 2.22 10.42 -7.50
CA PRO A 149 1.86 10.37 -6.08
C PRO A 149 1.98 8.94 -5.54
N ARG A 150 2.47 8.79 -4.32
CA ARG A 150 2.78 7.47 -3.76
C ARG A 150 2.37 7.32 -2.31
N ILE A 151 1.98 6.10 -1.97
CA ILE A 151 1.92 5.61 -0.58
C ILE A 151 3.00 4.54 -0.40
N ALA A 152 3.63 4.52 0.78
CA ALA A 152 4.60 3.49 1.13
C ALA A 152 3.90 2.37 1.91
N PHE A 153 4.21 1.12 1.57
CA PHE A 153 3.73 -0.07 2.28
C PHE A 153 4.92 -0.90 2.76
N VAL A 154 5.11 -0.96 4.07
CA VAL A 154 6.17 -1.79 4.68
C VAL A 154 5.60 -3.19 4.90
N ASN A 155 6.00 -4.11 4.03
CA ASN A 155 5.58 -5.51 4.01
C ASN A 155 6.53 -6.40 4.82
N LYS A 156 6.15 -7.67 5.03
CA LYS A 156 6.96 -8.68 5.74
C LYS A 156 7.29 -8.30 7.19
N MET A 157 6.36 -7.63 7.87
CA MET A 157 6.51 -7.25 9.29
C MET A 157 6.41 -8.42 10.26
N ASP A 158 5.93 -9.57 9.77
CA ASP A 158 5.89 -10.88 10.42
C ASP A 158 7.25 -11.58 10.47
N ARG A 159 8.25 -11.12 9.71
CA ARG A 159 9.55 -11.78 9.61
C ARG A 159 10.50 -11.37 10.70
N THR A 160 11.36 -12.30 11.12
CA THR A 160 12.47 -12.03 12.04
C THR A 160 13.37 -10.92 11.51
N GLY A 161 13.67 -9.94 12.37
CA GLY A 161 14.46 -8.75 12.02
C GLY A 161 13.67 -7.66 11.30
N ALA A 162 12.34 -7.77 11.20
CA ALA A 162 11.52 -6.70 10.65
C ALA A 162 11.47 -5.49 11.59
N ASP A 163 11.80 -4.32 11.05
CA ASP A 163 11.86 -3.07 11.80
C ASP A 163 11.23 -1.92 10.99
N PHE A 164 10.03 -1.53 11.43
CA PHE A 164 9.25 -0.47 10.79
C PHE A 164 9.90 0.91 10.93
N GLU A 165 10.43 1.23 12.11
CA GLU A 165 11.07 2.53 12.38
C GLU A 165 12.35 2.68 11.57
N LYS A 166 13.13 1.61 11.46
CA LYS A 166 14.29 1.57 10.56
C LYS A 166 13.86 1.81 9.11
N ALA A 167 12.85 1.09 8.62
CA ALA A 167 12.37 1.27 7.24
C ALA A 167 11.89 2.71 6.99
N LEU A 168 11.12 3.29 7.92
CA LEU A 168 10.67 4.68 7.86
C LEU A 168 11.85 5.68 7.86
N GLY A 169 12.81 5.50 8.76
CA GLY A 169 14.01 6.34 8.83
C GLY A 169 14.88 6.26 7.58
N GLU A 170 15.00 5.08 6.98
CA GLU A 170 15.68 4.89 5.70
C GLU A 170 14.94 5.56 4.54
N MET A 171 13.60 5.58 4.53
CA MET A 171 12.85 6.35 3.52
C MET A 171 13.16 7.84 3.62
N LYS A 172 13.20 8.40 4.84
CA LYS A 172 13.55 9.82 5.04
C LYS A 172 14.98 10.11 4.59
N THR A 173 15.94 9.29 5.00
CA THR A 173 17.38 9.57 4.81
C THR A 173 17.91 9.18 3.42
N LYS A 174 17.55 8.02 2.88
CA LYS A 174 18.05 7.52 1.59
C LYS A 174 17.22 8.01 0.41
N LEU A 175 15.89 8.12 0.56
CA LEU A 175 15.00 8.55 -0.52
C LEU A 175 14.71 10.06 -0.51
N GLY A 176 15.06 10.75 0.58
CA GLY A 176 14.66 12.15 0.79
C GLY A 176 13.14 12.30 0.89
N ALA A 177 12.42 11.26 1.31
CA ALA A 177 10.97 11.25 1.32
C ALA A 177 10.41 11.99 2.54
N ASN A 178 9.38 12.82 2.33
CA ASN A 178 8.55 13.35 3.42
C ASN A 178 7.58 12.26 3.92
N ALA A 179 8.13 11.23 4.58
CA ALA A 179 7.40 10.04 4.97
C ALA A 179 6.86 10.15 6.41
N TRP A 180 5.55 9.99 6.58
CA TRP A 180 4.89 9.98 7.88
C TRP A 180 4.04 8.72 8.06
N PRO A 181 4.12 8.06 9.23
CA PRO A 181 3.32 6.89 9.48
C PRO A 181 1.85 7.30 9.69
N ILE A 182 0.93 6.61 9.01
CA ILE A 182 -0.51 6.67 9.30
C ILE A 182 -1.00 5.39 9.98
N LEU A 183 -0.25 4.30 9.81
CA LEU A 183 -0.44 3.01 10.46
C LEU A 183 0.89 2.59 11.08
N ILE A 184 0.86 2.07 12.31
CA ILE A 184 2.03 1.52 13.02
C ILE A 184 1.78 0.05 13.34
N PRO A 185 2.74 -0.87 13.11
CA PRO A 185 2.58 -2.28 13.47
C PRO A 185 2.30 -2.48 14.97
N LEU A 186 1.31 -3.31 15.30
CA LEU A 186 1.01 -3.75 16.66
C LEU A 186 1.61 -5.13 16.88
N GLY A 187 2.70 -5.18 17.65
CA GLY A 187 3.55 -6.36 17.79
C GLY A 187 4.69 -6.38 16.77
N LYS A 188 5.54 -7.41 16.85
CA LYS A 188 6.70 -7.61 15.98
C LYS A 188 6.86 -9.09 15.68
N GLU A 189 7.34 -9.40 14.47
CA GLU A 189 7.67 -10.77 14.06
C GLU A 189 6.48 -11.72 14.30
N ASP A 190 6.70 -12.85 14.98
CA ASP A 190 5.67 -13.83 15.33
C ASP A 190 4.56 -13.29 16.23
N TYR A 191 4.78 -12.14 16.89
CA TYR A 191 3.79 -11.47 17.73
C TYR A 191 3.04 -10.35 17.01
N LEU A 192 3.27 -10.16 15.71
CA LEU A 192 2.51 -9.21 14.90
C LEU A 192 1.04 -9.64 14.87
N LYS A 193 0.16 -8.81 15.43
CA LYS A 193 -1.27 -9.11 15.55
C LYS A 193 -2.17 -8.06 14.91
N GLY A 194 -1.63 -6.95 14.44
CA GLY A 194 -2.44 -5.83 14.02
C GLY A 194 -1.67 -4.60 13.59
N VAL A 195 -2.39 -3.51 13.44
CA VAL A 195 -1.87 -2.17 13.24
C VAL A 195 -2.60 -1.17 14.12
N ILE A 196 -1.91 -0.14 14.57
CA ILE A 196 -2.48 1.04 15.21
C ILE A 196 -2.76 2.06 14.10
N ASP A 197 -4.03 2.44 13.95
CA ASP A 197 -4.46 3.54 13.10
C ASP A 197 -4.31 4.84 13.87
N ILE A 198 -3.32 5.64 13.46
CA ILE A 198 -2.98 6.92 14.11
C ILE A 198 -4.08 7.95 13.84
N ILE A 199 -4.72 7.92 12.68
CA ILE A 199 -5.73 8.91 12.32
C ILE A 199 -6.99 8.70 13.16
N ASN A 200 -7.45 7.46 13.23
CA ASN A 200 -8.65 7.10 13.98
C ASN A 200 -8.41 6.87 15.48
N GLN A 201 -7.16 6.81 15.92
CA GLN A 201 -6.77 6.47 17.29
C GLN A 201 -7.40 5.13 17.73
N LYS A 202 -7.31 4.11 16.87
CA LYS A 202 -7.82 2.74 17.10
C LYS A 202 -6.77 1.68 16.78
N ALA A 203 -6.90 0.51 17.39
CA ALA A 203 -6.16 -0.68 17.01
C ALA A 203 -7.01 -1.54 16.06
N ILE A 204 -6.43 -1.96 14.95
CA ILE A 204 -7.01 -2.95 14.03
C ILE A 204 -6.27 -4.26 14.29
N VAL A 205 -6.95 -5.21 14.94
CA VAL A 205 -6.39 -6.51 15.33
C VAL A 205 -6.89 -7.56 14.35
N TYR A 206 -5.96 -8.27 13.70
CA TYR A 206 -6.29 -9.33 12.76
C TYR A 206 -6.52 -10.65 13.50
N THR A 207 -7.54 -11.37 13.05
CA THR A 207 -7.82 -12.74 13.48
C THR A 207 -7.70 -13.65 12.27
N ASP A 208 -6.74 -14.56 12.30
CA ASP A 208 -6.52 -15.47 11.19
C ASP A 208 -7.58 -16.57 11.16
N SER A 209 -8.36 -16.58 10.08
CA SER A 209 -9.11 -17.76 9.66
C SER A 209 -8.43 -18.31 8.40
N LYS A 210 -8.06 -19.58 8.43
CA LYS A 210 -7.41 -20.26 7.28
C LYS A 210 -8.35 -20.42 6.06
N GLU A 211 -9.64 -20.13 6.21
CA GLU A 211 -10.66 -20.42 5.18
C GLU A 211 -11.32 -19.16 4.57
N LEU A 212 -11.43 -18.03 5.28
CA LEU A 212 -12.06 -16.79 4.77
C LEU A 212 -11.08 -15.64 4.47
N GLY A 213 -9.78 -15.87 4.66
CA GLY A 213 -8.79 -14.80 4.79
C GLY A 213 -8.82 -14.17 6.20
N SER A 214 -7.92 -13.23 6.47
CA SER A 214 -7.88 -12.53 7.76
C SER A 214 -9.09 -11.60 7.90
N THR A 215 -9.90 -11.82 8.95
CA THR A 215 -10.86 -10.83 9.46
C THR A 215 -10.16 -9.93 10.46
N TYR A 216 -10.78 -8.81 10.83
CA TYR A 216 -10.22 -7.90 11.83
C TYR A 216 -11.29 -7.40 12.80
N ALA A 217 -10.85 -7.04 14.00
CA ALA A 217 -11.61 -6.30 14.99
C ALA A 217 -11.01 -4.90 15.15
N ILE A 218 -11.88 -3.91 15.40
CA ILE A 218 -11.49 -2.55 15.75
C ILE A 218 -11.62 -2.43 17.26
N GLU A 219 -10.51 -2.12 17.92
CA GLU A 219 -10.37 -2.08 19.37
C GLU A 219 -9.75 -0.75 19.82
N GLU A 220 -9.81 -0.47 21.12
CA GLU A 220 -9.04 0.62 21.69
C GLU A 220 -7.54 0.32 21.62
N ILE A 221 -6.73 1.36 21.44
CA ILE A 221 -5.28 1.22 21.47
C ILE A 221 -4.85 0.74 22.88
N PRO A 222 -4.00 -0.29 22.99
CA PRO A 222 -3.45 -0.72 24.28
C PRO A 222 -2.81 0.43 25.05
N ALA A 223 -2.99 0.48 26.37
CA ALA A 223 -2.56 1.61 27.21
C ALA A 223 -1.08 2.00 27.02
N GLU A 224 -0.21 1.00 26.80
CA GLU A 224 1.23 1.20 26.54
C GLU A 224 1.55 1.91 25.22
N HIS A 225 0.62 1.96 24.27
CA HIS A 225 0.79 2.57 22.96
C HIS A 225 -0.04 3.84 22.76
N GLN A 226 -0.96 4.18 23.66
CA GLN A 226 -1.84 5.35 23.52
C GLN A 226 -1.07 6.66 23.43
N GLU A 227 -0.10 6.87 24.32
CA GLU A 227 0.70 8.09 24.33
C GLU A 227 1.53 8.23 23.04
N MET A 228 2.14 7.14 22.60
CA MET A 228 2.88 7.10 21.33
C MET A 228 1.97 7.41 20.13
N ALA A 229 0.79 6.81 20.07
CA ALA A 229 -0.15 7.03 18.97
C ALA A 229 -0.67 8.47 18.94
N LYS A 230 -0.88 9.09 20.11
CA LYS A 230 -1.28 10.49 20.22
C LYS A 230 -0.16 11.42 19.75
N GLN A 231 1.07 11.22 20.24
CA GLN A 231 2.24 11.99 19.79
C GLN A 231 2.46 11.88 18.28
N LYS A 232 2.27 10.69 17.70
CA LYS A 232 2.39 10.50 16.25
C LYS A 232 1.29 11.19 15.45
N LEU A 233 0.09 11.33 16.00
CA LEU A 233 -0.97 12.12 15.37
C LEU A 233 -0.63 13.61 15.41
N GLU A 234 -0.12 14.11 16.54
CA GLU A 234 0.32 15.50 16.68
C GLU A 234 1.45 15.82 15.68
N GLU A 235 2.49 15.00 15.62
CA GLU A 235 3.57 15.11 14.62
C GLU A 235 3.05 15.11 13.17
N LEU A 236 2.08 14.25 12.85
CA LEU A 236 1.48 14.17 11.52
C LEU A 236 0.68 15.44 11.18
N ILE A 237 -0.09 15.98 12.13
CA ILE A 237 -0.87 17.20 11.93
C ILE A 237 0.06 18.39 11.71
N GLU A 238 1.13 18.52 12.50
CA GLU A 238 2.15 19.55 12.31
C GLU A 238 2.76 19.48 10.91
N ALA A 239 3.12 18.28 10.45
CA ALA A 239 3.69 18.09 9.12
C ALA A 239 2.72 18.43 7.98
N ILE A 240 1.40 18.26 8.19
CA ILE A 240 0.37 18.63 7.22
C ILE A 240 0.16 20.15 7.22
N ALA A 241 0.15 20.78 8.40
CA ALA A 241 0.04 22.22 8.55
C ALA A 241 1.16 22.99 7.82
N ASP A 242 2.35 22.41 7.75
CA ASP A 242 3.50 22.99 7.01
C ASP A 242 3.32 22.98 5.48
N VAL A 243 2.44 22.12 4.93
CA VAL A 243 2.27 21.95 3.48
C VAL A 243 0.90 22.41 2.96
N ASP A 244 -0.08 22.61 3.85
CA ASP A 244 -1.44 23.02 3.52
C ASP A 244 -1.86 24.23 4.36
N GLU A 245 -2.03 25.39 3.71
CA GLU A 245 -2.39 26.65 4.40
C GLU A 245 -3.74 26.58 5.11
N GLU A 246 -4.72 25.82 4.57
CA GLU A 246 -6.04 25.69 5.20
C GLU A 246 -5.91 24.92 6.52
N VAL A 247 -5.17 23.81 6.51
CA VAL A 247 -4.88 23.05 7.73
C VAL A 247 -4.02 23.87 8.69
N GLY A 248 -3.01 24.58 8.19
CA GLY A 248 -2.15 25.43 9.01
C GLY A 248 -2.92 26.52 9.76
N ASN A 249 -3.91 27.13 9.12
CA ASN A 249 -4.78 28.11 9.77
C ASN A 249 -5.74 27.51 10.82
N MET A 250 -6.12 26.23 10.68
CA MET A 250 -6.93 25.53 11.70
C MET A 250 -6.10 25.08 12.91
N PHE A 251 -4.78 24.94 12.73
CA PHE A 251 -3.86 24.48 13.77
C PHE A 251 -3.43 25.61 14.73
N LEU A 252 -3.40 26.85 14.26
CA LEU A 252 -3.08 28.07 15.03
C LEU A 252 -4.23 28.50 15.96
#